data_AF-A0A7S3F8I8-F1
#
_entry.id   AF-A0A7S3F8I8-F1
#
_cell.length_a   1.000
_cell.length_b   1.000
_cell.length_c   1.000
_cell.angle_alpha   90.00
_cell.angle_beta   90.00
_cell.angle_gamma   90.00
#
_symmetry.space_group_name_H-M   'P 1'
#
loop_
_entity.id
_entity.type
_entity.pdbx_description
1 polymer ?
#
loop_
_entity_poly.entity_id
_entity_poly.type
_entity_poly.pdbx_seq_one_letter_code
_entity_poly.pdbx_strand_id
1 'polypeptide(L)'
;MIEASVEHPVKALRHQISERGWSMDDALHRGHGPSVPHVMERFHCEQCAKAVLRDQEKDESLEREMRDDDQRQQRAWMQETQQRQKRKRTEKEHEQRRLFEFLSDGSSDSDGMAEAAQLIKGLKVPQLKHVYATNQLLVSGSKGALEERILGCKKHGRLGRSCPLCGNSKLELKYAPDNATEPHAVQCKHMRGMGRPCPFKKEFTPDTKVTVLTGQLVDDAEGDLRIVGLLP
;
A
#
# COMPACT_ATOMS: atom_id res chain seq x y z
N MET A 1 -6.85 41.81 0.47
CA MET A 1 -5.67 42.55 0.96
C MET A 1 -6.15 43.90 1.45
N ILE A 2 -6.38 44.03 2.76
CA ILE A 2 -6.63 45.33 3.37
C ILE A 2 -5.28 45.71 3.96
N GLU A 3 -4.57 46.60 3.27
CA GLU A 3 -3.38 47.24 3.84
C GLU A 3 -3.82 47.89 5.15
N ALA A 4 -3.33 47.37 6.29
CA ALA A 4 -3.50 48.02 7.58
C ALA A 4 -2.84 49.40 7.45
N SER A 5 -3.68 50.41 7.25
CA SER A 5 -3.24 51.77 6.95
C SER A 5 -2.35 52.27 8.08
N VAL A 6 -1.05 52.34 7.80
CA VAL A 6 0.01 52.87 8.67
C VAL A 6 -0.28 54.32 9.08
N GLU A 7 -1.25 54.99 8.45
CA GLU A 7 -1.64 56.36 8.74
C GLU A 7 -2.31 56.56 10.11
N HIS A 8 -2.99 55.55 10.66
CA HIS A 8 -3.81 55.74 11.86
C HIS A 8 -3.00 55.99 13.14
N PRO A 9 -1.94 55.21 13.47
CA PRO A 9 -1.11 55.50 14.64
C PRO A 9 -0.32 56.81 14.47
N VAL A 10 0.09 57.12 13.23
CA VAL A 10 0.79 58.38 12.93
C VAL A 10 -0.13 59.58 13.17
N LYS A 11 -1.39 59.55 12.69
CA LYS A 11 -2.37 60.63 12.90
C LYS A 11 -2.69 60.86 14.38
N ALA A 12 -2.81 59.79 15.18
CA ALA A 12 -3.02 59.90 16.63
C ALA A 12 -1.81 60.52 17.35
N LEU A 13 -0.59 60.13 16.97
CA LEU A 13 0.64 60.74 17.46
C LEU A 13 0.71 62.24 17.13
N ARG A 14 0.31 62.63 15.92
CA ARG A 14 0.27 64.04 15.49
C ARG A 14 -0.69 64.88 16.35
N HIS A 15 -1.86 64.34 16.67
CA HIS A 15 -2.86 65.05 17.47
C HIS A 15 -2.36 65.36 18.88
N GLN A 16 -1.73 64.38 19.54
CA GLN A 16 -1.24 64.53 20.91
C GLN A 16 -0.02 65.45 21.02
N ILE A 17 0.85 65.44 20.01
CA ILE A 17 1.96 66.39 19.88
C ILE A 17 1.41 67.83 19.77
N SER A 18 0.37 68.02 18.97
CA SER A 18 -0.28 69.32 18.79
C SER A 18 -1.01 69.81 20.05
N GLU A 19 -1.72 68.95 20.78
CA GLU A 19 -2.43 69.32 22.02
C GLU A 19 -1.49 69.77 23.14
N ARG A 20 -0.24 69.27 23.15
CA ARG A 20 0.79 69.67 24.11
C ARG A 20 1.65 70.84 23.64
N GLY A 21 1.33 71.42 22.48
CA GLY A 21 2.07 72.51 21.87
C GLY A 21 3.49 72.13 21.45
N TRP A 22 3.77 70.84 21.27
CA TRP A 22 5.08 70.37 20.85
C TRP A 22 5.19 70.39 19.33
N SER A 23 6.36 70.72 18.81
CA SER A 23 6.65 70.44 17.41
C SER A 23 6.93 68.94 17.24
N MET A 24 6.61 68.39 16.07
CA MET A 24 6.93 67.00 15.74
C MET A 24 8.43 66.71 15.83
N ASP A 25 9.25 67.75 15.59
CA ASP A 25 10.70 67.70 15.67
C ASP A 25 11.18 67.60 17.13
N ASP A 26 10.58 68.36 18.05
CA ASP A 26 10.89 68.31 19.48
C ASP A 26 10.51 66.98 20.13
N ALA A 27 9.38 66.39 19.71
CA ALA A 27 8.90 65.10 20.20
C ALA A 27 9.79 63.92 19.75
N LEU A 28 10.39 64.00 18.55
CA LEU A 28 11.19 62.92 17.97
C LEU A 28 12.68 63.03 18.29
N HIS A 29 13.24 64.25 18.40
CA HIS A 29 14.70 64.45 18.43
C HIS A 29 15.23 65.04 19.73
N ARG A 30 14.41 65.69 20.56
CA ARG A 30 14.88 66.36 21.79
C ARG A 30 14.63 65.58 23.09
N GLY A 31 14.11 64.35 23.00
CA GLY A 31 13.94 63.47 24.18
C GLY A 31 12.89 63.94 25.20
N HIS A 32 12.10 64.98 24.89
CA HIS A 32 11.05 65.51 25.75
C HIS A 32 9.66 64.92 25.46
N GLY A 33 9.54 64.04 24.46
CA GLY A 33 8.34 63.25 24.19
C GLY A 33 8.35 61.91 24.95
N PRO A 34 7.18 61.31 25.22
CA PRO A 34 7.11 59.91 25.64
C PRO A 34 7.87 59.05 24.62
N SER A 35 8.70 58.12 25.10
CA SER A 35 9.44 57.25 24.19
C SER A 35 8.48 56.51 23.25
N VAL A 36 8.86 56.36 21.98
CA VAL A 36 8.03 55.69 20.95
C VAL A 36 7.46 54.35 21.45
N PRO A 37 8.21 53.51 22.20
CA PRO A 37 7.66 52.28 22.80
C PRO A 37 6.52 52.55 23.79
N HIS A 38 6.60 53.61 24.60
CA HIS A 38 5.59 53.95 25.60
C HIS A 38 4.30 54.51 25.02
N VAL A 39 4.38 55.20 23.87
CA VAL A 39 3.18 55.67 23.15
C VAL A 39 2.48 54.52 22.45
N MET A 40 3.26 53.60 21.89
CA MET A 40 2.74 52.37 21.28
C MET A 40 2.07 51.46 22.32
N GLU A 41 2.63 51.32 23.53
CA GLU A 41 2.02 50.54 24.63
C GLU A 41 0.71 51.16 25.15
N ARG A 42 0.60 52.49 25.23
CA ARG A 42 -0.56 53.17 25.82
C ARG A 42 -1.75 53.38 24.89
N PHE A 43 -1.57 53.37 23.57
CA PHE A 43 -2.66 53.58 22.62
C PHE A 43 -3.27 52.27 22.12
N HIS A 44 -3.85 51.52 23.06
CA HIS A 44 -4.94 50.61 22.74
C HIS A 44 -6.20 51.45 22.49
N CYS A 45 -6.30 52.09 21.33
CA CYS A 45 -7.58 52.62 20.87
C CYS A 45 -8.58 51.45 20.86
N GLU A 46 -9.78 51.62 21.42
CA GLU A 46 -10.80 50.56 21.45
C GLU A 46 -11.06 49.95 20.07
N GLN A 47 -10.90 50.74 19.00
CA GLN A 47 -11.03 50.27 17.63
C GLN A 47 -9.87 49.36 17.20
N CYS A 48 -8.64 49.62 17.64
CA CYS A 48 -7.49 48.77 17.41
C CYS A 48 -7.61 47.46 18.21
N ALA A 49 -8.04 47.52 19.47
CA ALA A 49 -8.31 46.32 20.27
C ALA A 49 -9.42 45.45 19.63
N LYS A 50 -10.50 46.07 19.15
CA LYS A 50 -11.55 45.37 18.38
C LYS A 50 -11.05 44.82 17.04
N ALA A 51 -10.08 45.47 16.39
CA ALA A 51 -9.47 44.96 15.17
C ALA A 51 -8.63 43.70 15.44
N VAL A 52 -7.78 43.72 16.48
CA VAL A 52 -6.98 42.56 16.90
C VAL A 52 -7.88 41.37 17.25
N LEU A 53 -8.96 41.58 17.99
CA LEU A 53 -9.91 40.50 18.31
C LEU A 53 -10.57 39.91 17.05
N ARG A 54 -10.97 40.75 16.09
CA ARG A 54 -11.53 40.28 14.81
C ARG A 54 -10.51 39.50 13.97
N ASP A 55 -9.24 39.89 14.00
CA ASP A 55 -8.20 39.17 13.26
C ASP A 55 -7.87 37.85 13.96
N GLN A 56 -7.81 37.80 15.29
CA GLN A 56 -7.73 36.54 16.05
C GLN A 56 -8.90 35.60 15.75
N GLU A 57 -10.13 36.09 15.72
CA GLU A 57 -11.31 35.27 15.37
C GLU A 57 -11.22 34.71 13.94
N LYS A 58 -10.69 35.49 12.97
CA LYS A 58 -10.47 35.01 11.60
C LYS A 58 -9.37 33.95 11.56
N ASP A 59 -8.27 34.17 12.26
CA ASP A 59 -7.15 33.24 12.30
C ASP A 59 -7.58 31.91 12.93
N GLU A 60 -8.30 31.96 14.06
CA GLU A 60 -8.87 30.77 14.69
C GLU A 60 -9.90 30.05 13.80
N SER A 61 -10.66 30.80 13.00
CA SER A 61 -11.60 30.24 12.02
C SER A 61 -10.84 29.55 10.88
N LEU A 62 -9.79 30.17 10.36
CA LEU A 62 -8.97 29.63 9.29
C LEU A 62 -8.21 28.38 9.76
N GLU A 63 -7.66 28.39 10.97
CA GLU A 63 -7.01 27.22 11.57
C GLU A 63 -7.99 26.06 11.81
N ARG A 64 -9.25 26.35 12.14
CA ARG A 64 -10.30 25.31 12.22
C ARG A 64 -10.61 24.74 10.85
N GLU A 65 -10.77 25.59 9.84
CA GLU A 65 -11.05 25.16 8.47
C GLU A 65 -9.91 24.31 7.89
N MET A 66 -8.65 24.71 8.10
CA MET A 66 -7.48 23.93 7.70
C MET A 66 -7.45 22.54 8.38
N ARG A 67 -7.70 22.48 9.69
CA ARG A 67 -7.76 21.20 10.42
C ARG A 67 -8.89 20.30 9.91
N ASP A 68 -10.05 20.87 9.61
CA ASP A 68 -11.17 20.12 9.05
C ASP A 68 -10.86 19.61 7.64
N ASP A 69 -10.15 20.41 6.82
CA ASP A 69 -9.72 19.98 5.50
C ASP A 69 -8.68 18.86 5.55
N ASP A 70 -7.66 18.99 6.40
CA ASP A 70 -6.68 17.93 6.66
C ASP A 70 -7.35 16.63 7.09
N GLN A 71 -8.34 16.70 7.99
CA GLN A 71 -9.12 15.54 8.39
C GLN A 71 -9.94 14.94 7.24
N ARG A 72 -10.56 15.76 6.39
CA ARG A 72 -11.28 15.29 5.20
C ARG A 72 -10.34 14.61 4.22
N GLN A 73 -9.19 15.22 3.93
CA GLN A 73 -8.17 14.65 3.05
C GLN A 73 -7.65 13.32 3.60
N GLN A 74 -7.36 13.24 4.91
CA GLN A 74 -6.91 12.00 5.54
C GLN A 74 -7.96 10.89 5.45
N ARG A 75 -9.24 11.20 5.69
CA ARG A 75 -10.34 10.22 5.54
C ARG A 75 -10.50 9.75 4.09
N ALA A 76 -10.44 10.69 3.13
CA ALA A 76 -10.52 10.36 1.71
C ALA A 76 -9.37 9.44 1.29
N TRP A 77 -8.13 9.76 1.70
CA TRP A 77 -6.96 8.94 1.42
C TRP A 77 -7.06 7.54 2.03
N MET A 78 -7.55 7.42 3.27
CA MET A 78 -7.79 6.13 3.92
C MET A 78 -8.85 5.30 3.18
N GLN A 79 -9.95 5.91 2.77
CA GLN A 79 -11.01 5.24 2.00
C GLN A 79 -10.50 4.78 0.62
N GLU A 80 -9.78 5.64 -0.10
CA GLU A 80 -9.20 5.29 -1.39
C GLU A 80 -8.21 4.13 -1.25
N THR A 81 -7.35 4.16 -0.23
CA THR A 81 -6.40 3.08 0.06
C THR A 81 -7.10 1.76 0.35
N GLN A 82 -8.15 1.77 1.18
CA GLN A 82 -8.95 0.57 1.45
C GLN A 82 -9.66 0.05 0.20
N GLN A 83 -10.28 0.92 -0.60
CA GLN A 83 -10.94 0.52 -1.84
C GLN A 83 -9.94 -0.07 -2.83
N ARG A 84 -8.76 0.52 -2.97
CA ARG A 84 -7.68 0.02 -3.83
C ARG A 84 -7.19 -1.35 -3.37
N GLN A 85 -7.02 -1.56 -2.07
CA GLN A 85 -6.65 -2.87 -1.52
C GLN A 85 -7.74 -3.91 -1.77
N LYS A 86 -9.01 -3.56 -1.58
CA LYS A 86 -10.15 -4.44 -1.84
C LYS A 86 -10.22 -4.86 -3.31
N ARG A 87 -10.11 -3.91 -4.25
CA ARG A 87 -10.09 -4.18 -5.70
C ARG A 87 -8.95 -5.12 -6.09
N LYS A 88 -7.74 -4.86 -5.60
CA LYS A 88 -6.57 -5.73 -5.85
C LYS A 88 -6.76 -7.15 -5.30
N ARG A 89 -7.45 -7.30 -4.17
CA ARG A 89 -7.75 -8.62 -3.61
C ARG A 89 -8.76 -9.37 -4.46
N THR A 90 -9.86 -8.73 -4.84
CA THR A 90 -10.90 -9.34 -5.67
C THR A 90 -10.39 -9.73 -7.05
N GLU A 91 -9.52 -8.91 -7.64
CA GLU A 91 -8.88 -9.19 -8.93
C GLU A 91 -7.99 -10.44 -8.85
N LYS A 92 -7.16 -10.56 -7.82
CA LYS A 92 -6.33 -11.76 -7.58
C LYS A 92 -7.16 -13.01 -7.33
N GLU A 93 -8.23 -12.90 -6.55
CA GLU A 93 -9.13 -14.03 -6.29
C GLU A 93 -9.81 -14.49 -7.60
N HIS A 94 -10.20 -13.55 -8.47
CA HIS A 94 -10.76 -13.87 -9.77
C HIS A 94 -9.74 -14.52 -10.71
N GLU A 95 -8.50 -14.03 -10.74
CA GLU A 95 -7.41 -14.61 -11.55
C GLU A 95 -7.11 -16.05 -11.12
N GLN A 96 -6.99 -16.29 -9.81
CA GLN A 96 -6.81 -17.62 -9.23
C GLN A 96 -7.96 -18.57 -9.59
N ARG A 97 -9.20 -18.08 -9.50
CA ARG A 97 -10.37 -18.90 -9.84
C ARG A 97 -10.36 -19.31 -11.32
N ARG A 98 -10.04 -18.39 -12.24
CA ARG A 98 -9.93 -18.70 -13.68
C ARG A 98 -8.85 -19.74 -13.93
N LEU A 99 -7.69 -19.57 -13.31
CA LEU A 99 -6.57 -20.48 -13.50
C LEU A 99 -6.88 -21.88 -12.93
N PHE A 100 -7.52 -21.96 -11.77
CA PHE A 100 -7.97 -23.23 -11.21
C PHE A 100 -8.98 -23.94 -12.11
N GLU A 101 -10.02 -23.23 -12.56
CA GLU A 101 -11.04 -23.77 -13.46
C GLU A 101 -10.42 -24.29 -14.75
N PHE A 102 -9.47 -23.53 -15.32
CA PHE A 102 -8.73 -23.96 -16.50
C PHE A 102 -7.89 -25.21 -16.24
N LEU A 103 -7.14 -25.26 -15.14
CA LEU A 103 -6.33 -26.42 -14.79
C LEU A 103 -7.18 -27.68 -14.54
N SER A 104 -8.44 -27.51 -14.12
CA SER A 104 -9.39 -28.61 -13.95
C SER A 104 -10.04 -29.10 -15.25
N ASP A 105 -10.18 -28.25 -16.27
CA ASP A 105 -11.01 -28.54 -17.47
C ASP A 105 -10.18 -28.72 -18.76
N GLY A 106 -8.91 -28.29 -18.78
CA GLY A 106 -8.12 -28.16 -20.00
C GLY A 106 -7.33 -29.39 -20.45
N SER A 107 -7.92 -30.14 -21.41
CA SER A 107 -7.35 -31.06 -22.44
C SER A 107 -7.47 -32.59 -22.24
N SER A 108 -8.02 -33.27 -23.26
CA SER A 108 -7.94 -34.69 -23.74
C SER A 108 -7.80 -35.89 -22.78
N ASP A 109 -7.26 -35.72 -21.58
CA ASP A 109 -7.31 -36.63 -20.42
C ASP A 109 -8.23 -36.03 -19.33
N SER A 110 -9.40 -35.52 -19.76
CA SER A 110 -10.28 -34.63 -18.98
C SER A 110 -10.77 -35.24 -17.66
N ASP A 111 -10.95 -36.55 -17.61
CA ASP A 111 -11.56 -37.19 -16.45
C ASP A 111 -10.62 -37.19 -15.23
N GLY A 112 -9.31 -37.39 -15.45
CA GLY A 112 -8.33 -37.48 -14.37
C GLY A 112 -7.98 -36.15 -13.71
N MET A 113 -8.07 -35.03 -14.44
CA MET A 113 -7.75 -33.69 -13.92
C MET A 113 -8.94 -33.04 -13.20
N ALA A 114 -10.16 -33.27 -13.68
CA ALA A 114 -11.38 -32.84 -13.00
C ALA A 114 -11.55 -33.60 -11.66
N GLU A 115 -11.32 -34.91 -11.66
CA GLU A 115 -11.30 -35.73 -10.44
C GLU A 115 -10.22 -35.25 -9.47
N ALA A 116 -8.98 -35.07 -9.95
CA ALA A 116 -7.90 -34.53 -9.14
C ALA A 116 -8.25 -33.19 -8.49
N ALA A 117 -8.90 -32.28 -9.23
CA ALA A 117 -9.34 -30.99 -8.70
C ALA A 117 -10.38 -31.13 -7.58
N GLN A 118 -11.30 -32.10 -7.67
CA GLN A 118 -12.27 -32.40 -6.62
C GLN A 118 -11.60 -32.98 -5.37
N LEU A 119 -10.66 -33.91 -5.55
CA LEU A 119 -9.91 -34.53 -4.45
C LEU A 119 -9.07 -33.49 -3.70
N ILE A 120 -8.40 -32.58 -4.43
CA ILE A 120 -7.61 -31.49 -3.84
C ILE A 120 -8.50 -30.52 -3.04
N LYS A 121 -9.72 -30.22 -3.51
CA LYS A 121 -10.68 -29.38 -2.76
C LYS A 121 -11.07 -29.98 -1.42
N GLY A 122 -11.04 -31.32 -1.30
CA GLY A 122 -11.30 -32.07 -0.07
C GLY A 122 -10.24 -31.86 1.02
N LEU A 123 -9.02 -31.47 0.66
CA LEU A 123 -7.93 -31.24 1.60
C LEU A 123 -8.14 -29.95 2.41
N LYS A 124 -7.81 -30.00 3.70
CA LYS A 124 -7.82 -28.84 4.60
C LYS A 124 -6.55 -27.99 4.38
N VAL A 125 -6.61 -26.72 4.77
CA VAL A 125 -5.47 -25.80 4.62
C VAL A 125 -4.17 -26.32 5.27
N PRO A 126 -4.18 -26.92 6.49
CA PRO A 126 -2.96 -27.49 7.07
C PRO A 126 -2.36 -28.60 6.20
N GLN A 127 -3.18 -29.55 5.76
CA GLN A 127 -2.79 -30.66 4.87
C GLN A 127 -2.17 -30.14 3.58
N LEU A 128 -2.84 -29.19 2.92
CA LEU A 128 -2.30 -28.50 1.75
C LEU A 128 -0.91 -27.94 2.08
N LYS A 129 -0.74 -27.17 3.17
CA LYS A 129 0.58 -26.61 3.51
C LYS A 129 1.67 -27.66 3.71
N HIS A 130 1.37 -28.83 4.27
CA HIS A 130 2.32 -29.93 4.43
C HIS A 130 2.74 -30.49 3.07
N VAL A 131 1.78 -30.81 2.20
CA VAL A 131 2.04 -31.23 0.82
C VAL A 131 2.92 -30.23 0.07
N TYR A 132 2.66 -28.92 0.23
CA TYR A 132 3.48 -27.88 -0.40
C TYR A 132 4.92 -27.89 0.09
N ALA A 133 5.12 -28.00 1.40
CA ALA A 133 6.45 -28.01 2.00
C ALA A 133 7.27 -29.20 1.47
N THR A 134 6.66 -30.39 1.40
CA THR A 134 7.28 -31.60 0.86
C THR A 134 7.65 -31.46 -0.61
N ASN A 135 6.81 -30.77 -1.40
CA ASN A 135 7.05 -30.53 -2.82
C ASN A 135 7.90 -29.29 -3.11
N GLN A 136 8.50 -28.66 -2.09
CA GLN A 136 9.34 -27.45 -2.23
C GLN A 136 8.63 -26.29 -2.94
N LEU A 137 7.32 -26.19 -2.75
CA LEU A 137 6.46 -25.17 -3.33
C LEU A 137 6.25 -24.01 -2.35
N LEU A 138 5.86 -22.85 -2.87
CA LEU A 138 5.56 -21.67 -2.06
C LEU A 138 4.36 -21.92 -1.12
N VAL A 139 4.63 -22.03 0.18
CA VAL A 139 3.59 -22.16 1.24
C VAL A 139 3.02 -20.78 1.60
N SER A 140 2.27 -20.15 0.70
CA SER A 140 1.56 -18.89 0.99
C SER A 140 0.32 -18.69 0.12
N GLY A 141 -0.60 -17.83 0.56
CA GLY A 141 -1.81 -17.47 -0.19
C GLY A 141 -3.10 -17.99 0.43
N SER A 142 -4.20 -17.81 -0.32
CA SER A 142 -5.52 -18.36 -0.02
C SER A 142 -5.54 -19.88 -0.22
N LYS A 143 -6.58 -20.57 0.27
CA LYS A 143 -6.78 -22.00 -0.01
C LYS A 143 -6.81 -22.26 -1.52
N GLY A 144 -7.57 -21.47 -2.28
CA GLY A 144 -7.63 -21.61 -3.75
C GLY A 144 -6.26 -21.50 -4.43
N ALA A 145 -5.39 -20.60 -3.97
CA ALA A 145 -4.01 -20.49 -4.48
C ALA A 145 -3.16 -21.74 -4.18
N LEU A 146 -3.45 -22.41 -3.05
CA LEU A 146 -2.84 -23.70 -2.70
C LEU A 146 -3.48 -24.87 -3.47
N GLU A 147 -4.73 -24.78 -3.87
CA GLU A 147 -5.34 -25.82 -4.70
C GLU A 147 -4.79 -25.75 -6.14
N GLU A 148 -4.75 -24.55 -6.71
CA GLU A 148 -4.23 -24.23 -8.05
C GLU A 148 -2.80 -24.72 -8.26
N ARG A 149 -1.88 -24.38 -7.35
CA ARG A 149 -0.46 -24.72 -7.51
C ARG A 149 -0.20 -26.24 -7.37
N ILE A 150 -0.97 -27.00 -6.60
CA ILE A 150 -0.86 -28.48 -6.55
C ILE A 150 -1.35 -29.06 -7.86
N LEU A 151 -2.50 -28.58 -8.35
CA LEU A 151 -3.07 -29.03 -9.61
C LEU A 151 -2.12 -28.72 -10.78
N GLY A 152 -1.49 -27.54 -10.78
CA GLY A 152 -0.44 -27.17 -11.73
C GLY A 152 0.80 -28.08 -11.64
N CYS A 153 1.20 -28.51 -10.44
CA CYS A 153 2.29 -29.48 -10.28
C CYS A 153 1.91 -30.87 -10.76
N LYS A 154 0.66 -31.31 -10.57
CA LYS A 154 0.16 -32.57 -11.13
C LYS A 154 0.16 -32.53 -12.66
N LYS A 155 -0.24 -31.40 -13.25
CA LYS A 155 -0.30 -31.22 -14.71
C LYS A 155 1.08 -31.09 -15.37
N HIS A 156 1.95 -30.26 -14.80
CA HIS A 156 3.20 -29.86 -15.46
C HIS A 156 4.45 -30.44 -14.82
N GLY A 157 4.34 -31.04 -13.64
CA GLY A 157 5.45 -31.49 -12.82
C GLY A 157 5.81 -30.50 -11.70
N ARG A 158 6.43 -31.02 -10.64
CA ARG A 158 6.97 -30.23 -9.52
C ARG A 158 8.31 -29.59 -9.89
N LEU A 159 8.61 -28.49 -9.19
CA LEU A 159 9.90 -27.83 -9.27
C LEU A 159 10.97 -28.70 -8.60
N GLY A 160 11.95 -29.16 -9.39
CA GLY A 160 12.90 -30.17 -8.94
C GLY A 160 13.93 -29.72 -7.89
N ARG A 161 14.11 -28.40 -7.69
CA ARG A 161 15.10 -27.83 -6.77
C ARG A 161 14.65 -26.49 -6.18
N SER A 162 15.24 -26.15 -5.04
CA SER A 162 15.13 -24.81 -4.46
C SER A 162 15.78 -23.75 -5.35
N CYS A 163 15.44 -22.47 -5.11
CA CYS A 163 15.94 -21.36 -5.92
C CYS A 163 17.48 -21.35 -5.97
N PRO A 164 18.12 -21.35 -7.15
CA PRO A 164 19.57 -21.42 -7.26
C PRO A 164 20.28 -20.14 -6.77
N LEU A 165 19.56 -19.02 -6.65
CA LEU A 165 20.12 -17.75 -6.20
C LEU A 165 19.95 -17.47 -4.71
N CYS A 166 19.00 -18.11 -4.01
CA CYS A 166 18.77 -17.85 -2.60
C CYS A 166 18.55 -19.11 -1.75
N GLY A 167 18.61 -20.30 -2.34
CA GLY A 167 18.42 -21.58 -1.64
C GLY A 167 17.00 -21.82 -1.10
N ASN A 168 16.06 -20.89 -1.28
CA ASN A 168 14.71 -21.02 -0.73
C ASN A 168 13.76 -21.74 -1.68
N SER A 169 12.87 -22.54 -1.12
CA SER A 169 11.79 -23.27 -1.82
C SER A 169 10.53 -22.43 -2.02
N LYS A 170 10.70 -21.18 -2.46
CA LYS A 170 9.62 -20.20 -2.69
C LYS A 170 9.46 -19.90 -4.18
N LEU A 171 9.48 -20.94 -5.00
CA LEU A 171 9.33 -20.83 -6.44
C LEU A 171 7.84 -20.91 -6.81
N GLU A 172 7.44 -20.13 -7.82
CA GLU A 172 6.08 -20.04 -8.32
C GLU A 172 6.09 -20.10 -9.85
N LEU A 173 5.19 -20.89 -10.43
CA LEU A 173 4.97 -20.93 -11.87
C LEU A 173 4.22 -19.68 -12.33
N LYS A 174 4.62 -19.14 -13.48
CA LYS A 174 4.00 -17.97 -14.08
C LYS A 174 3.26 -18.40 -15.34
N TYR A 175 1.97 -18.12 -15.36
CA TYR A 175 1.09 -18.32 -16.50
C TYR A 175 0.91 -16.99 -17.23
N ALA A 176 0.78 -17.05 -18.55
CA ALA A 176 0.55 -15.84 -19.33
C ALA A 176 -0.94 -15.47 -19.21
N PRO A 177 -1.31 -14.18 -19.22
CA PRO A 177 -2.71 -13.77 -19.08
C PRO A 177 -3.58 -14.22 -20.26
N ASP A 178 -2.98 -14.37 -21.44
CA ASP A 178 -3.56 -14.85 -22.69
C ASP A 178 -3.44 -16.37 -22.85
N ASN A 179 -2.51 -17.01 -22.13
CA ASN A 179 -2.31 -18.45 -22.15
C ASN A 179 -2.14 -19.03 -20.74
N ALA A 180 -3.27 -19.41 -20.14
CA ALA A 180 -3.32 -20.13 -18.87
C ALA A 180 -2.96 -21.62 -19.00
N THR A 181 -2.74 -22.12 -20.22
CA THR A 181 -2.60 -23.56 -20.49
C THR A 181 -1.22 -24.08 -20.14
N GLU A 182 -0.21 -23.24 -20.30
CA GLU A 182 1.17 -23.61 -20.08
C GLU A 182 1.89 -22.50 -19.30
N PRO A 183 2.62 -22.84 -18.23
CA PRO A 183 3.46 -21.86 -17.58
C PRO A 183 4.56 -21.43 -18.55
N HIS A 184 4.81 -20.12 -18.63
CA HIS A 184 5.86 -19.55 -19.47
C HIS A 184 7.13 -19.24 -18.69
N ALA A 185 7.07 -19.25 -17.35
CA ALA A 185 8.25 -19.02 -16.51
C ALA A 185 8.10 -19.61 -15.10
N VAL A 186 9.21 -19.64 -14.39
CA VAL A 186 9.26 -19.79 -12.92
C VAL A 186 9.91 -18.55 -12.30
N GLN A 187 9.37 -18.10 -11.17
CA GLN A 187 9.91 -16.97 -10.42
C GLN A 187 10.08 -17.32 -8.95
N CYS A 188 11.16 -16.85 -8.32
CA CYS A 188 11.30 -16.90 -6.87
C CYS A 188 10.56 -15.73 -6.20
N LYS A 189 9.65 -16.04 -5.27
CA LYS A 189 8.92 -15.08 -4.42
C LYS A 189 9.59 -14.82 -3.08
N HIS A 190 10.79 -15.34 -2.84
CA HIS A 190 11.53 -15.05 -1.62
C HIS A 190 11.93 -13.57 -1.57
N MET A 191 11.65 -12.92 -0.44
CA MET A 191 12.14 -11.57 -0.14
C MET A 191 13.46 -11.70 0.61
N ARG A 192 14.53 -11.18 0.01
CA ARG A 192 15.84 -11.01 0.66
C ARG A 192 15.74 -9.87 1.69
N GLY A 193 16.76 -9.73 2.54
CA GLY A 193 16.85 -8.64 3.52
C GLY A 193 16.60 -7.25 2.91
N MET A 194 16.10 -6.32 3.73
CA MET A 194 15.67 -4.97 3.31
C MET A 194 14.52 -4.95 2.29
N GLY A 195 13.66 -5.97 2.28
CA GLY A 195 12.48 -6.00 1.41
C GLY A 195 12.79 -6.12 -0.09
N ARG A 196 13.99 -6.58 -0.45
CA ARG A 196 14.37 -6.76 -1.86
C ARG A 196 13.91 -8.13 -2.37
N PRO A 197 13.18 -8.23 -3.48
CA PRO A 197 12.80 -9.53 -4.03
C PRO A 197 14.03 -10.29 -4.54
N CYS A 198 13.99 -11.61 -4.47
CA CYS A 198 14.97 -12.45 -5.15
C CYS A 198 14.86 -12.22 -6.67
N PRO A 199 15.97 -11.94 -7.39
CA PRO A 199 15.93 -11.63 -8.82
C PRO A 199 15.77 -12.87 -9.69
N PHE A 200 15.65 -14.07 -9.11
CA PHE A 200 15.53 -15.30 -9.87
C PHE A 200 14.18 -15.34 -10.61
N LYS A 201 14.26 -15.24 -11.93
CA LYS A 201 13.20 -15.56 -12.89
C LYS A 201 13.86 -16.37 -14.01
N LYS A 202 13.23 -17.47 -14.42
CA LYS A 202 13.67 -18.25 -15.58
C LYS A 202 12.46 -18.50 -16.47
N GLU A 203 12.55 -18.05 -17.71
CA GLU A 203 11.53 -18.30 -18.72
C GLU A 203 11.70 -19.71 -19.27
N PHE A 204 10.57 -20.33 -19.61
CA PHE A 204 10.55 -21.67 -20.16
C PHE A 204 10.67 -21.62 -21.67
N THR A 205 11.68 -22.33 -22.15
CA THR A 205 11.74 -22.91 -23.49
C THR A 205 11.27 -24.38 -23.38
N PRO A 206 10.89 -25.04 -24.50
CA PRO A 206 10.52 -26.45 -24.49
C PRO A 206 11.54 -27.33 -23.73
N ASP A 207 12.83 -27.14 -23.98
CA ASP A 207 13.90 -27.92 -23.36
C ASP A 207 14.09 -27.61 -21.86
N THR A 208 14.01 -26.32 -21.50
CA THR A 208 14.24 -25.89 -20.12
C THR A 208 13.06 -26.21 -19.21
N LYS A 209 11.85 -26.31 -19.76
CA LYS A 209 10.65 -26.71 -19.01
C LYS A 209 10.82 -28.11 -18.45
N VAL A 210 11.22 -29.07 -19.27
CA VAL A 210 11.43 -30.48 -18.86
C VAL A 210 12.52 -30.59 -17.81
N THR A 211 13.59 -29.77 -17.89
CA THR A 211 14.68 -29.80 -16.91
C THR A 211 14.35 -29.11 -15.59
N VAL A 212 13.37 -28.20 -15.56
CA VAL A 212 12.96 -27.48 -14.34
C VAL A 212 11.78 -28.18 -13.65
N LEU A 213 10.83 -28.69 -14.43
CA LEU A 213 9.63 -29.41 -13.98
C LEU A 213 9.86 -30.92 -14.14
N THR A 214 10.68 -31.48 -13.25
CA THR A 214 11.28 -32.81 -13.44
C THR A 214 10.61 -33.92 -12.64
N GLY A 215 9.79 -33.59 -11.65
CA GLY A 215 9.23 -34.59 -10.73
C GLY A 215 7.72 -34.69 -10.80
N GLN A 216 7.20 -35.86 -10.46
CA GLN A 216 5.79 -36.02 -10.08
C GLN A 216 5.54 -35.40 -8.71
N LEU A 217 4.27 -35.13 -8.41
CA LEU A 217 3.84 -34.72 -7.09
C LEU A 217 4.20 -35.83 -6.08
N VAL A 218 4.83 -35.44 -4.96
CA VAL A 218 5.25 -36.36 -3.91
C VAL A 218 4.31 -36.20 -2.72
N ASP A 219 3.92 -37.33 -2.12
CA ASP A 219 3.11 -37.30 -0.92
C ASP A 219 3.89 -36.78 0.28
N ASP A 220 3.18 -36.27 1.27
CA ASP A 220 3.77 -35.88 2.54
C ASP A 220 3.93 -37.08 3.48
N ALA A 221 4.45 -36.85 4.68
CA ALA A 221 4.69 -37.92 5.64
C ALA A 221 3.38 -38.55 6.19
N GLU A 222 2.29 -37.81 6.17
CA GLU A 222 0.97 -38.26 6.63
C GLU A 222 0.19 -39.00 5.53
N GLY A 223 0.66 -38.93 4.28
CA GLY A 223 0.01 -39.59 3.15
C GLY A 223 -1.24 -38.86 2.69
N ASP A 224 -1.32 -37.55 2.90
CA ASP A 224 -2.51 -36.73 2.62
C ASP A 224 -3.00 -36.89 1.18
N LEU A 225 -2.08 -37.03 0.21
CA LEU A 225 -2.44 -37.19 -1.20
C LEU A 225 -2.95 -38.60 -1.52
N ARG A 226 -2.37 -39.64 -0.94
CA ARG A 226 -2.87 -41.03 -1.07
C ARG A 226 -4.21 -41.22 -0.38
N ILE A 227 -4.42 -40.60 0.78
CA ILE A 227 -5.70 -40.68 1.52
C ILE A 227 -6.85 -40.18 0.66
N VAL A 228 -6.63 -39.10 -0.12
CA VAL A 228 -7.63 -38.60 -1.05
C VAL A 228 -7.56 -39.27 -2.43
N GLY A 229 -6.75 -40.31 -2.63
CA GLY A 229 -6.65 -41.04 -3.89
C GLY A 229 -6.00 -40.26 -5.05
N LEU A 230 -5.28 -39.17 -4.75
CA LEU A 230 -4.61 -38.36 -5.78
C LEU A 230 -3.34 -39.02 -6.33
N LEU A 231 -2.72 -39.87 -5.50
CA LEU A 231 -1.54 -40.68 -5.80
C LEU A 231 -1.86 -42.16 -5.53
N PRO A 232 -1.25 -43.10 -6.27
CA PRO A 232 -1.39 -44.54 -6.05
C PRO A 232 -0.71 -45.02 -4.76
#